data_AF-A0A7C2G1D3-F1
#
_entry.id   AF-A0A7C2G1D3-F1
#
_cell.length_a   1.000
_cell.length_b   1.000
_cell.length_c   1.000
_cell.angle_alpha   90.00
_cell.angle_beta   90.00
_cell.angle_gamma   90.00
#
_symmetry.space_group_name_H-M   'P 1'
#
loop_
_entity.id
_entity.type
_entity.pdbx_description
1 polymer ?
#
loop_
_entity_poly.entity_id
_entity_poly.type
_entity_poly.pdbx_seq_one_letter_code
_entity_poly.pdbx_strand_id
1 'polypeptide(L)'
;MAREKRSALNNFFLIFFLFLSLISIFYFPQLLLSDSDRSQASSRPLITDSLKRKVEIPLRVNRVLSLQPEISRIVVALGGGKCLVGIDRFLRFEDHLFP
;
A
#
# COMPACT_ATOMS: atom_id res chain seq x y z
N MET A 1 4.23 -20.57 65.22
CA MET A 1 3.88 -21.45 64.07
C MET A 1 3.27 -20.61 62.95
N ALA A 2 4.03 -19.67 62.35
CA ALA A 2 3.46 -18.59 61.52
C ALA A 2 4.37 -18.20 60.33
N ARG A 3 4.97 -19.18 59.64
CA ARG A 3 5.92 -18.92 58.54
C ARG A 3 5.46 -19.42 57.16
N GLU A 4 4.34 -20.13 57.08
CA GLU A 4 3.93 -20.87 55.86
C GLU A 4 3.00 -20.08 54.91
N LYS A 5 2.27 -19.07 55.42
CA LYS A 5 1.25 -18.34 54.64
C LYS A 5 1.79 -17.44 53.51
N ARG A 6 3.07 -17.04 53.54
CA ARG A 6 3.65 -16.16 52.48
C ARG A 6 3.91 -16.89 51.16
N SER A 7 4.11 -18.21 51.18
CA SER A 7 4.37 -18.99 49.96
C SER A 7 3.10 -19.18 49.12
N ALA A 8 1.94 -19.38 49.77
CA ALA A 8 0.67 -19.55 49.07
C ALA A 8 0.24 -18.30 48.29
N LEU A 9 0.52 -17.11 48.83
CA LEU A 9 0.19 -15.84 48.16
C LEU A 9 1.03 -15.65 46.88
N ASN A 10 2.33 -15.95 46.95
CA ASN A 10 3.23 -15.83 45.80
C ASN A 10 2.89 -16.86 44.70
N ASN A 11 2.51 -18.08 45.08
CA ASN A 11 2.08 -19.11 44.14
C ASN A 11 0.77 -18.71 43.43
N PHE A 12 -0.17 -18.08 44.15
CA PHE A 12 -1.41 -17.59 43.57
C PHE A 12 -1.16 -16.49 42.53
N PHE A 13 -0.27 -15.52 42.84
CA PHE A 13 0.12 -14.49 41.89
C PHE A 13 0.83 -15.06 40.65
N LEU A 14 1.67 -16.08 40.83
CA LEU A 14 2.40 -16.71 39.73
C LEU A 14 1.45 -17.48 38.80
N ILE A 15 0.48 -18.22 39.37
CA ILE A 15 -0.56 -18.92 38.60
C ILE A 15 -1.43 -17.92 37.83
N PHE A 16 -1.84 -16.82 38.48
CA PHE A 16 -2.63 -15.77 37.84
C PHE A 16 -1.87 -15.11 36.67
N PHE A 17 -0.58 -14.83 36.84
CA PHE A 17 0.26 -14.25 35.79
C PHE A 17 0.45 -15.22 34.61
N LEU A 18 0.63 -16.51 34.88
CA LEU A 18 0.75 -17.55 33.85
C LEU A 18 -0.56 -17.68 33.06
N PHE A 19 -1.71 -17.60 33.75
CA PHE A 19 -3.03 -17.60 33.11
C PHE A 19 -3.25 -16.36 32.22
N LEU A 20 -2.85 -15.17 32.68
CA LEU A 20 -2.90 -13.94 31.87
C LEU A 20 -2.04 -14.05 30.59
N SER A 21 -0.85 -14.66 30.68
CA SER A 21 0.02 -14.88 29.52
C SER A 21 -0.54 -15.89 28.53
N LEU A 22 -1.23 -16.93 29.00
CA LEU A 22 -1.92 -17.89 28.14
C LEU A 22 -3.07 -17.23 27.38
N ILE A 23 -3.86 -16.40 28.06
CA ILE A 23 -4.94 -15.63 27.43
C ILE A 23 -4.37 -14.71 26.34
N SER A 24 -3.26 -14.00 26.57
CA SER A 24 -2.70 -13.11 25.55
C SER A 24 -2.27 -13.88 24.29
N ILE A 25 -1.67 -15.06 24.44
CA ILE A 25 -1.24 -15.92 23.30
C ILE A 25 -2.45 -16.37 22.46
N PHE A 26 -3.57 -16.71 23.09
CA PHE A 26 -4.77 -17.16 22.38
C PHE A 26 -5.55 -16.04 21.69
N TYR A 27 -5.53 -14.81 22.23
CA TYR A 27 -6.27 -13.68 21.65
C TYR A 27 -5.44 -12.81 20.67
N PHE A 28 -4.11 -12.83 20.75
CA PHE A 28 -3.24 -12.05 19.85
C PHE A 28 -3.36 -12.40 18.35
N PRO A 29 -3.46 -13.68 17.93
CA PRO A 29 -3.50 -14.00 16.50
C PRO A 29 -4.81 -13.61 15.81
N GLN A 30 -5.91 -13.41 16.57
CA GLN A 30 -7.19 -12.98 15.98
C GLN A 30 -7.17 -11.51 15.55
N LEU A 31 -6.38 -10.66 16.22
CA LEU A 31 -6.27 -9.23 15.88
C LEU A 31 -5.42 -8.99 14.63
N LEU A 32 -4.49 -9.91 14.32
CA LEU A 32 -3.54 -9.79 13.21
C LEU A 32 -4.10 -10.35 11.88
N LEU A 33 -5.12 -11.22 11.94
CA LEU A 33 -5.77 -11.80 10.75
C LEU A 33 -6.99 -11.02 10.26
N SER A 34 -7.42 -9.98 10.97
CA SER A 34 -8.64 -9.23 10.61
C SER A 34 -8.44 -8.14 9.55
N ASP A 35 -7.22 -7.93 9.04
CA ASP A 35 -6.91 -6.86 8.09
C ASP A 35 -6.65 -7.37 6.65
N SER A 36 -6.76 -8.68 6.41
CA SER A 36 -6.47 -9.27 5.09
C SER A 36 -7.67 -9.34 4.14
N ASP A 37 -8.88 -9.01 4.61
CA ASP A 37 -10.12 -9.20 3.84
C ASP A 37 -10.89 -7.91 3.54
N ARG A 38 -10.27 -6.75 3.76
CA ARG A 38 -10.58 -5.58 2.92
C ARG A 38 -10.00 -5.83 1.54
N SER A 39 -10.62 -6.75 0.82
CA SER A 39 -10.76 -6.69 -0.63
C SER A 39 -11.46 -5.36 -0.94
N GLN A 40 -10.69 -4.27 -0.89
CA GLN A 40 -11.02 -3.01 -1.51
C GLN A 40 -11.24 -3.40 -2.96
N ALA A 41 -12.50 -3.61 -3.34
CA ALA A 41 -12.90 -3.83 -4.72
C ALA A 41 -12.15 -2.78 -5.51
N SER A 42 -11.13 -3.21 -6.24
CA SER A 42 -10.08 -2.32 -6.72
C SER A 42 -10.69 -1.59 -7.92
N SER A 43 -11.52 -0.60 -7.63
CA SER A 43 -12.25 0.14 -8.63
C SER A 43 -11.20 0.85 -9.45
N ARG A 44 -11.21 0.55 -10.74
CA ARG A 44 -10.35 1.24 -11.70
C ARG A 44 -10.63 2.74 -11.57
N PRO A 45 -9.60 3.59 -11.40
CA PRO A 45 -9.81 5.03 -11.33
C PRO A 45 -10.61 5.52 -12.54
N LEU A 46 -11.73 6.20 -12.26
CA LEU A 46 -12.57 6.81 -13.28
C LEU A 46 -12.24 8.30 -13.34
N ILE A 47 -11.64 8.74 -14.44
CA ILE A 47 -11.20 10.13 -14.64
C ILE A 47 -12.10 10.80 -15.68
N THR A 48 -12.39 12.09 -15.49
CA THR A 48 -13.04 12.91 -16.51
C THR A 48 -12.00 13.70 -17.28
N ASP A 49 -11.98 13.60 -18.60
CA ASP A 49 -11.06 14.36 -19.44
C ASP A 49 -11.61 15.75 -19.83
N SER A 50 -10.80 16.53 -20.55
CA SER A 50 -11.19 17.87 -21.02
C SER A 50 -12.36 17.86 -22.02
N LEU A 51 -12.63 16.73 -22.67
CA LEU A 51 -13.77 16.52 -23.57
C LEU A 51 -15.01 16.00 -22.83
N LYS A 52 -14.98 15.98 -21.49
CA LYS A 52 -16.06 15.51 -20.61
C LYS A 52 -16.38 14.02 -20.75
N ARG A 53 -15.45 13.23 -21.29
CA ARG A 53 -15.57 11.77 -21.33
C ARG A 53 -15.16 11.19 -19.99
N LYS A 54 -15.83 10.12 -19.56
CA LYS A 54 -15.41 9.32 -18.41
C LYS A 54 -14.52 8.19 -18.91
N VAL A 55 -13.28 8.13 -18.41
CA VAL A 55 -12.26 7.18 -18.85
C VAL A 55 -11.81 6.36 -17.64
N GLU A 56 -11.98 5.05 -17.71
CA GLU A 56 -11.42 4.13 -16.72
C GLU A 56 -9.95 3.88 -17.02
N ILE A 57 -9.10 4.05 -16.02
CA ILE A 57 -7.66 3.81 -16.11
C ILE A 57 -7.34 2.51 -15.37
N PRO A 58 -6.49 1.62 -15.91
CA PRO A 58 -6.05 0.44 -15.18
C PRO A 58 -5.28 0.85 -13.91
N LEU A 59 -5.37 0.03 -12.87
CA LEU A 59 -4.66 0.26 -11.59
C LEU A 59 -3.13 0.31 -11.74
N ARG A 60 -2.60 -0.33 -12.78
CA ARG A 60 -1.19 -0.29 -13.16
C ARG A 60 -1.06 0.08 -14.63
N VAL A 61 -0.34 1.16 -14.90
CA VAL A 61 -0.08 1.66 -16.25
C VAL A 61 1.37 1.34 -16.62
N ASN A 62 1.55 0.38 -17.51
CA ASN A 62 2.88 -0.07 -17.95
C ASN A 62 3.30 0.49 -19.30
N ARG A 63 2.34 1.03 -20.08
CA ARG A 63 2.56 1.52 -21.45
C ARG A 63 1.72 2.76 -21.68
N VAL A 64 2.37 3.85 -22.06
CA VAL A 64 1.78 5.16 -22.30
C VAL A 64 2.27 5.67 -23.65
N LEU A 65 1.35 6.16 -24.47
CA LEU A 65 1.66 6.93 -25.67
C LEU A 65 1.24 8.38 -25.41
N SER A 66 2.14 9.31 -25.63
CA SER A 66 1.86 10.75 -25.53
C SER A 66 2.01 11.37 -26.92
N LEU A 67 1.02 12.18 -27.31
CA LEU A 67 0.99 12.84 -28.62
C LEU A 67 1.59 14.24 -28.61
N GLN A 68 1.77 14.83 -27.43
CA GLN A 68 2.27 16.21 -27.29
C GLN A 68 3.63 16.16 -26.58
N PRO A 69 4.65 16.87 -27.11
CA PRO A 69 5.96 16.96 -26.49
C PRO A 69 5.91 17.38 -25.01
N GLU A 70 5.07 18.37 -24.70
CA GLU A 70 4.92 18.96 -23.36
C GLU A 70 4.41 17.93 -22.35
N ILE A 71 3.42 17.13 -22.75
CA ILE A 71 2.85 16.08 -21.90
C ILE A 71 3.89 14.97 -21.64
N SER A 72 4.68 14.62 -22.65
CA SER A 72 5.74 13.63 -22.50
C SER A 72 6.81 14.09 -21.50
N ARG A 73 7.19 15.37 -21.53
CA ARG A 73 8.11 15.95 -20.53
C ARG A 73 7.55 15.89 -19.12
N ILE A 74 6.27 16.20 -18.94
CA ILE A 74 5.59 16.08 -17.63
C ILE A 74 5.64 14.63 -17.14
N VAL A 75 5.33 13.65 -18.00
CA VAL A 75 5.38 12.22 -17.65
C VAL A 75 6.78 11.81 -17.21
N VAL A 76 7.83 12.25 -17.92
CA VAL A 76 9.23 11.97 -17.55
C VAL A 76 9.58 12.64 -16.22
N ALA A 77 9.21 13.91 -16.02
CA ALA A 77 9.48 14.66 -14.80
C ALA A 77 8.82 14.04 -13.56
N LEU A 78 7.66 13.39 -13.74
CA LEU A 78 6.97 12.63 -12.68
C LEU A 78 7.55 11.22 -12.46
N GLY A 79 8.65 10.85 -13.13
CA GLY A 79 9.29 9.54 -13.01
C GLY A 79 8.66 8.43 -13.86
N GLY A 80 7.67 8.76 -14.70
CA GLY A 80 6.95 7.82 -15.56
C GLY A 80 7.64 7.49 -16.89
N GLY A 81 8.86 7.98 -17.12
CA GLY A 81 9.55 7.85 -18.42
C GLY A 81 9.70 6.42 -18.93
N LYS A 82 9.87 5.44 -18.03
CA LYS A 82 9.99 4.00 -18.39
C LYS A 82 8.71 3.41 -18.99
N CYS A 83 7.57 4.04 -18.77
CA CYS A 83 6.29 3.58 -19.30
C CYS A 83 5.99 4.18 -20.68
N LEU A 84 6.76 5.16 -21.17
CA LEU A 84 6.55 5.74 -22.50
C LEU A 84 6.99 4.74 -23.58
N VAL A 85 6.04 4.32 -24.42
CA VAL A 85 6.29 3.36 -25.51
C VAL A 85 6.41 4.00 -26.89
N GLY A 86 6.22 5.32 -26.97
CA GLY A 86 6.40 6.09 -28.19
C GLY A 86 6.96 7.47 -27.86
N ILE A 87 7.82 7.95 -28.75
CA ILE A 87 8.48 9.26 -28.65
C ILE A 87 8.00 10.08 -29.84
N ASP A 88 7.48 11.28 -29.56
CA ASP A 88 7.08 12.23 -30.59
C ASP A 88 8.28 12.64 -31.47
N ARG A 89 8.03 12.98 -32.74
CA ARG A 89 9.09 13.39 -33.67
C ARG A 89 9.89 14.59 -33.14
N PHE A 90 9.22 15.60 -32.59
CA PHE A 90 9.90 16.78 -32.05
C PHE A 90 10.83 16.39 -30.91
N LEU A 91 10.35 15.58 -29.97
CA LEU A 91 11.18 15.10 -28.87
C LEU A 91 12.42 14.33 -29.34
N ARG A 92 12.29 13.58 -30.43
CA ARG A 92 13.39 12.77 -30.96
C ARG A 92 14.48 13.58 -31.66
N PHE A 93 14.13 14.67 -32.33
CA PHE A 93 15.06 15.38 -33.23
C PHE A 93 15.41 16.78 -32.78
N GLU A 94 14.52 17.46 -32.04
CA GLU A 94 14.62 18.90 -31.76
C GLU A 94 14.67 19.22 -30.27
N ASP A 95 14.43 18.23 -29.39
CA ASP A 95 14.39 18.45 -27.95
C ASP A 95 15.71 18.07 -27.28
N HIS A 96 16.47 19.09 -26.85
CA HIS A 96 17.74 18.91 -26.15
C HIS A 96 17.58 18.36 -24.71
N LEU A 97 16.37 18.38 -24.16
CA LEU A 97 16.09 17.92 -22.79
C LEU A 97 15.60 16.47 -22.76
N PHE A 98 15.24 15.90 -23.91
CA PHE A 98 14.78 14.53 -24.02
C PHE A 98 15.97 13.62 -24.41
N PRO A 99 16.29 12.60 -23.60
CA PRO A 99 17.46 11.73 -23.82
C PRO A 99 17.29 10.77 -25.00
#